data_AF-A0A0F9DDD2-F1
#
_entry.id   AF-A0A0F9DDD2-F1
#
_cell.length_a   1.000
_cell.length_b   1.000
_cell.length_c   1.000
_cell.angle_alpha   90.00
_cell.angle_beta   90.00
_cell.angle_gamma   90.00
#
_symmetry.space_group_name_H-M   'P 1'
#
loop_
_entity.id
_entity.type
_entity.pdbx_description
1 polymer ?
#
loop_
_entity_poly.entity_id
_entity_poly.type
_entity_poly.pdbx_seq_one_letter_code
_entity_poly.pdbx_strand_id
1 'polypeptide(L)' 'MGDVMRSAPSLDEERSLWRQGLDLVAGVDEVGRGPLAGPVVAAAVILSPSSDFRWLFHVRDSKQLQPAERGELATY' A
#
# COMPACT_ATOMS: atom_id res chain seq x y z
N MET A 1 -26.01 9.66 -3.32
CA MET A 1 -24.79 10.48 -3.37
C MET A 1 -23.63 9.50 -3.44
N GLY A 2 -22.94 9.48 -4.57
CA GLY A 2 -22.25 8.30 -5.11
C GLY A 2 -21.25 7.65 -4.17
N ASP A 3 -21.39 6.34 -4.02
CA ASP A 3 -20.35 5.46 -3.50
C ASP A 3 -19.12 5.67 -4.39
N VAL A 4 -18.09 6.34 -3.88
CA VAL A 4 -16.80 6.43 -4.56
C VAL A 4 -16.27 5.00 -4.55
N MET A 5 -16.50 4.26 -5.64
CA MET A 5 -15.94 2.93 -5.86
C MET A 5 -14.44 3.04 -5.60
N ARG A 6 -13.99 2.62 -4.41
CA ARG A 6 -12.58 2.51 -4.09
C ARG A 6 -12.04 1.46 -5.06
N SER A 7 -11.30 1.91 -6.06
CA SER A 7 -10.69 1.04 -7.06
C SER A 7 -9.83 0.00 -6.35
N ALA A 8 -9.80 -1.21 -6.89
CA ALA A 8 -8.87 -2.22 -6.40
C ALA A 8 -7.44 -1.65 -6.42
N PRO A 9 -6.58 -2.04 -5.46
CA PRO A 9 -5.17 -1.67 -5.49
C PRO A 9 -4.56 -2.10 -6.83
N SER A 10 -3.83 -1.19 -7.47
CA SER A 10 -3.16 -1.44 -8.74
C SER A 10 -1.69 -1.03 -8.65
N LEU A 11 -0.90 -1.41 -9.65
CA LEU A 11 0.51 -1.03 -9.79
C LEU A 11 0.72 -0.13 -11.01
N ASP A 12 -0.29 0.66 -11.37
CA ASP A 12 -0.29 1.39 -12.64
C ASP A 12 0.83 2.45 -12.67
N GLU A 13 1.05 3.13 -11.55
CA GLU A 13 2.12 4.11 -11.36
C GLU A 13 3.50 3.44 -11.36
N GLU A 14 3.68 2.36 -10.60
CA GLU A 14 4.93 1.60 -10.54
C GLU A 14 5.29 1.04 -11.92
N ARG A 15 4.33 0.46 -12.65
CA ARG A 15 4.55 -0.03 -14.01
C ARG A 15 4.93 1.09 -14.97
N SER A 16 4.34 2.27 -14.82
CA SER A 16 4.70 3.44 -15.64
C SER A 16 6.16 3.85 -15.41
N LEU A 17 6.62 3.86 -14.16
CA LEU A 17 7.98 4.22 -13.79
C LEU A 17 9.00 3.13 -14.14
N TRP A 18 8.69 1.85 -13.93
CA TRP A 18 9.55 0.73 -14.34
C TRP A 18 9.77 0.71 -15.86
N ARG A 19 8.76 1.04 -16.66
CA ARG A 19 8.92 1.16 -18.12
C ARG A 19 9.86 2.29 -18.54
N GLN A 20 10.08 3.28 -17.67
CA GLN A 20 11.06 4.35 -17.89
C GLN A 20 12.49 3.95 -17.45
N GLY A 21 12.68 2.71 -16.98
CA GLY A 21 13.96 2.21 -16.47
C GLY A 21 14.26 2.60 -15.02
N LEU A 22 13.26 3.09 -14.28
CA LEU A 22 13.40 3.41 -12.87
C LEU A 22 13.05 2.18 -12.03
N ASP A 23 14.03 1.32 -11.77
CA ASP A 23 13.78 0.03 -11.08
C ASP A 23 13.49 0.17 -9.57
N LEU A 24 13.84 1.31 -8.96
CA LEU A 24 13.63 1.59 -7.55
C LEU A 24 12.50 2.61 -7.36
N VAL A 25 11.28 2.12 -7.23
CA VAL A 25 10.06 2.93 -6.98
C VAL A 25 9.59 2.67 -5.55
N ALA A 26 9.51 3.72 -4.72
CA ALA A 26 9.05 3.63 -3.35
C ALA A 26 7.64 4.22 -3.20
N GLY A 27 6.70 3.42 -2.69
CA GLY A 27 5.43 3.91 -2.15
C GLY A 27 5.62 4.34 -0.70
N VAL A 28 5.05 5.48 -0.30
CA VAL A 28 5.19 6.07 1.05
C VAL A 28 3.82 6.39 1.62
N ASP A 29 3.59 6.09 2.89
CA ASP A 29 2.35 6.44 3.60
C ASP A 29 2.60 6.73 5.09
N GLU A 30 1.71 7.52 5.70
CA GLU A 30 1.76 7.91 7.11
C GLU A 30 0.49 7.57 7.89
N VAL A 31 0.67 7.22 9.17
CA VAL A 31 -0.41 7.01 10.13
C VAL A 31 -0.17 7.86 11.37
N GLY A 32 -1.25 8.33 11.99
CA GLY A 32 -1.19 9.08 13.25
C GLY A 32 -1.29 10.60 13.12
N ARG A 33 -1.68 11.13 11.95
CA ARG A 33 -1.93 12.57 11.73
C ARG A 33 -3.16 13.14 12.47
N GLY A 34 -4.16 12.30 12.78
CA GLY A 34 -5.44 12.71 13.36
C GLY A 34 -5.57 12.70 14.89
N PRO A 35 -4.92 11.78 15.63
CA PRO A 35 -5.00 11.74 17.09
C PRO A 35 -4.43 12.98 17.79
N LEU A 36 -4.93 13.29 18.99
CA LEU A 36 -4.49 14.44 19.82
C LEU A 36 -3.10 14.23 20.44
N ALA A 37 -2.68 12.97 20.61
CA ALA A 37 -1.39 12.57 21.15
C ALA A 37 -0.97 11.22 20.57
N GLY A 38 0.34 10.95 20.59
CA GLY A 38 0.97 9.79 19.97
C GLY A 38 1.86 10.17 18.78
N PRO A 39 2.80 9.31 18.39
CA PRO A 39 3.70 9.60 17.28
C PRO A 39 2.99 9.51 15.94
N VAL A 40 3.47 10.29 14.97
CA VAL A 40 3.24 10.02 13.54
C VAL A 40 4.27 8.99 13.11
N VAL A 41 3.82 7.95 12.40
CA VAL A 41 4.69 6.90 11.85
C VAL A 41 4.53 6.91 10.33
N ALA A 42 5.64 6.89 9.60
CA ALA A 42 5.66 6.76 8.16
C ALA A 42 6.44 5.52 7.75
N ALA A 43 6.08 4.92 6.62
CA ALA A 43 6.75 3.77 6.03
C ALA A 43 7.01 3.99 4.54
N ALA A 44 8.07 3.39 4.02
CA ALA A 44 8.39 3.36 2.60
C ALA A 44 8.61 1.91 2.16
N VAL A 45 8.00 1.51 1.06
CA VAL A 45 8.09 0.15 0.50
C VAL A 45 8.52 0.24 -0.95
N ILE A 46 9.58 -0.49 -1.31
CA ILE A 46 10.01 -0.68 -2.69
C ILE A 46 9.61 -2.08 -3.12
N LEU A 47 8.82 -2.17 -4.18
CA LEU A 47 8.41 -3.44 -4.78
C LEU A 47 9.32 -3.79 -5.95
N SER A 48 9.75 -5.05 -6.03
CA SER A 48 10.51 -5.52 -7.20
C SER A 48 9.58 -5.73 -8.40
N PRO A 49 9.96 -5.27 -9.61
CA PRO A 49 9.18 -5.54 -10.83
C PRO A 49 8.97 -7.03 -11.13
N SER A 50 9.84 -7.89 -10.59
CA SER A 50 9.81 -9.35 -10.77
C SER A 50 9.01 -10.11 -9.71
N SER A 51 8.44 -9.42 -8.71
CA SER A 51 7.66 -10.05 -7.65
C SER A 51 6.33 -10.62 -8.15
N ASP A 52 5.86 -11.67 -7.48
CA ASP A 52 4.48 -12.13 -7.61
C ASP A 52 3.55 -11.22 -6.81
N PHE A 53 2.59 -10.59 -7.48
CA PHE A 53 1.64 -9.64 -6.89
C PHE A 53 0.24 -10.21 -6.66
N ARG A 54 0.07 -11.54 -6.65
CA ARG A 54 -1.23 -12.17 -6.31
C ARG A 54 -1.77 -11.71 -4.95
N TRP A 55 -0.89 -11.38 -4.00
CA TRP A 55 -1.27 -10.88 -2.67
C TRP A 55 -1.86 -9.46 -2.70
N LEU A 56 -1.63 -8.67 -3.75
CA LEU A 56 -2.04 -7.26 -3.82
C LEU A 56 -3.56 -7.09 -3.67
N PHE A 57 -4.36 -8.04 -4.15
CA PHE A 57 -5.81 -8.03 -3.99
C PHE A 57 -6.28 -8.07 -2.53
N HIS A 58 -5.44 -8.58 -1.63
CA HIS A 58 -5.70 -8.66 -0.18
C HIS A 58 -5.29 -7.38 0.56
N VAL A 59 -4.49 -6.51 -0.06
CA VAL A 59 -4.07 -5.21 0.51
C VAL A 59 -5.12 -4.16 0.19
N ARG A 60 -6.22 -4.16 0.93
CA ARG A 60 -7.27 -3.13 0.86
C ARG A 60 -7.26 -2.26 2.13
N ASP A 61 -7.96 -1.12 2.08
CA ASP A 61 -8.05 -0.12 3.16
C ASP A 61 -8.16 -0.81 4.52
N SER A 62 -7.16 -0.54 5.38
CA SER A 62 -6.92 -1.19 6.68
C SER A 62 -8.08 -1.12 7.68
N LYS A 63 -9.13 -0.38 7.32
CA LYS A 63 -10.40 -0.25 8.04
C LYS A 63 -11.35 -1.44 7.82
N GLN A 64 -11.04 -2.32 6.86
CA GLN A 64 -11.76 -3.58 6.61
C GLN A 64 -10.98 -4.84 7.03
N LEU A 65 -9.72 -4.68 7.45
CA LEU A 65 -8.86 -5.79 7.87
C LEU A 65 -8.83 -5.91 9.39
N GLN A 66 -8.97 -7.14 9.88
CA GLN A 66 -8.77 -7.46 11.29
C GLN A 66 -7.29 -7.28 11.67
N PRO A 67 -6.98 -7.02 12.96
CA PRO A 67 -5.61 -6.84 13.41
C PRO A 67 -4.67 -8.00 13.03
N ALA A 68 -5.17 -9.23 13.05
CA ALA A 68 -4.41 -10.43 12.67
C ALA A 68 -4.04 -10.42 11.17
N GLU A 69 -4.99 -10.10 10.29
CA GLU A 69 -4.79 -10.05 8.84
C GLU A 69 -3.78 -8.96 8.44
N ARG A 70 -3.76 -7.84 9.17
CA ARG A 70 -2.72 -6.79 8.98
C ARG A 70 -1.34 -7.27 9.38
N GLY A 71 -1.24 -8.07 10.44
CA GLY A 71 0.03 -8.64 10.89
C GLY A 71 0.62 -9.59 9.84
N GLU A 72 -0.21 -10.44 9.25
CA GLU A 72 0.22 -11.35 8.17
C GLU A 72 0.69 -10.58 6.92
N LEU A 73 -0.06 -9.57 6.47
CA LEU A 73 0.33 -8.76 5.31
C LEU A 73 1.63 -7.97 5.53
N ALA A 74 1.97 -7.61 6.77
CA ALA A 74 3.23 -6.95 7.10
C ALA A 74 4.46 -7.88 7.04
N THR A 75 4.26 -9.18 6.83
CA THR A 75 5.35 -10.18 6.72
C THR A 75 5.66 -10.61 5.29
N TYR A 76 4.85 -10.18 4.31
CA TYR A 76 5.15 -10.32 2.88
C TYR A 76 6.24 -9.33 2.45
#